data_AF-A9P0K7-F1
#
_entry.id   AF-A9P0K7-F1
#
_cell.length_a   1.000
_cell.length_b   1.000
_cell.length_c   1.000
_cell.angle_alpha   90.00
_cell.angle_beta   90.00
_cell.angle_gamma   90.00
#
_symmetry.space_group_name_H-M   'P 1'
#
loop_
_entity.id
_entity.type
_entity.pdbx_description
1 polymer ?
#
loop_
_entity_poly.entity_id
_entity_poly.type
_entity_poly.pdbx_seq_one_letter_code
_entity_poly.pdbx_strand_id
1 'polypeptide(L)'
;MLLSSVYAPCNWRRAQIRSKAELHLDGQRSFPSTQLRSRSIDLKFRSMNNHQRAVKISATIRNEQAGFREHDGVIIVDHGSRRQESNCMLDAFVDMYKKRTGHPIVELAHMELAQPTIKEAFDSCVNQGAARVIISPYFLSPGRHWKQDIPSLAAEAAKEHPGVPYIVTAPLGLHELMVNVIEDRIKYCLSHVAGDSAECEMCSGTGQCQQRAT
;
A
#
# COMPACT_ATOMS: atom_id res chain seq x y z
N MET A 1 18.18 21.29 -7.16
CA MET A 1 18.45 21.29 -5.71
C MET A 1 17.79 20.04 -5.14
N LEU A 2 18.59 19.11 -4.60
CA LEU A 2 18.13 17.84 -4.06
C LEU A 2 17.50 18.08 -2.68
N LEU A 3 16.19 17.86 -2.55
CA LEU A 3 15.52 17.80 -1.24
C LEU A 3 15.92 16.47 -0.58
N SER A 4 16.95 16.52 0.25
CA SER A 4 17.25 15.45 1.20
C SER A 4 16.12 15.38 2.23
N SER A 5 15.35 14.29 2.18
CA SER A 5 14.33 13.89 3.16
C SER A 5 14.78 14.20 4.60
N VAL A 6 14.12 15.17 5.24
CA VAL A 6 14.34 15.58 6.63
C VAL A 6 13.61 14.62 7.56
N TYR A 7 14.02 13.36 7.58
CA TYR A 7 13.58 12.39 8.59
C TYR A 7 14.78 11.56 9.04
N ALA A 8 14.92 11.36 10.36
CA ALA A 8 15.99 10.56 10.90
C ALA A 8 15.95 9.15 10.26
N PRO A 9 17.04 8.68 9.62
CA PRO A 9 16.99 7.44 8.86
C PRO A 9 16.71 6.25 9.79
N CYS A 10 15.62 5.52 9.52
CA CYS A 10 15.35 4.24 10.17
C CYS A 10 16.46 3.24 9.83
N ASN A 11 17.23 2.84 10.83
CA ASN A 11 18.38 1.93 10.70
C ASN A 11 17.99 0.44 10.49
N TRP A 12 16.79 0.14 10.00
CA TRP A 12 16.31 -1.22 9.73
C TRP A 12 17.11 -1.94 8.62
N ARG A 13 17.81 -1.20 7.74
CA ARG A 13 18.58 -1.79 6.62
C ARG A 13 19.66 -2.79 7.03
N ARG A 14 20.11 -2.85 8.29
CA ARG A 14 21.13 -3.82 8.72
C ARG A 14 20.58 -5.21 9.04
N ALA A 15 19.28 -5.37 9.28
CA ALA A 15 18.70 -6.66 9.64
C ALA A 15 18.31 -7.53 8.42
N GLN A 16 18.18 -6.95 7.22
CA GLN A 16 17.50 -7.61 6.08
C GLN A 16 18.41 -8.24 5.00
N ILE A 17 19.74 -8.11 5.05
CA ILE A 17 20.60 -8.59 3.93
C ILE A 17 21.16 -10.02 4.16
N ARG A 18 21.03 -10.62 5.35
CA ARG A 18 21.69 -11.92 5.63
C ARG A 18 20.86 -13.20 5.48
N SER A 19 19.53 -13.16 5.24
CA SER A 19 18.72 -14.40 5.19
C SER A 19 18.16 -14.80 3.82
N LYS A 20 18.44 -14.06 2.73
CA LYS A 20 17.87 -14.35 1.39
C LYS A 20 18.83 -14.95 0.37
N ALA A 21 20.01 -15.43 0.78
CA ALA A 21 20.98 -15.99 -0.16
C ALA A 21 20.74 -17.47 -0.53
N GLU A 22 19.96 -18.25 0.22
CA GLU A 22 19.84 -19.70 -0.03
C GLU A 22 18.43 -20.24 0.23
N LEU A 23 17.46 -19.85 -0.60
CA LEU A 23 16.33 -20.71 -0.93
C LEU A 23 16.09 -20.60 -2.43
N HIS A 24 16.49 -21.65 -3.14
CA HIS A 24 16.37 -21.80 -4.58
C HIS A 24 14.91 -21.63 -5.03
N LEU A 25 14.78 -20.75 -6.01
CA LEU A 25 13.79 -20.67 -7.09
C LEU A 25 12.78 -21.84 -7.15
N ASP A 26 11.55 -21.56 -6.72
CA ASP A 26 10.39 -21.93 -7.52
C ASP A 26 9.19 -21.02 -7.18
N GLY A 27 8.56 -20.44 -8.20
CA GLY A 27 7.41 -19.55 -8.03
C GLY A 27 7.64 -18.09 -8.40
N GLN A 28 8.22 -17.83 -9.58
CA GLN A 28 7.90 -16.62 -10.31
C GLN A 28 6.39 -16.63 -10.64
N ARG A 29 5.55 -16.14 -9.72
CA ARG A 29 4.25 -15.57 -10.12
C ARG A 29 4.52 -14.13 -10.52
N SER A 30 4.96 -13.99 -11.77
CA SER A 30 4.72 -12.80 -12.56
C SER A 30 3.31 -12.29 -12.28
N PHE A 31 3.18 -11.05 -11.80
CA PHE A 31 1.93 -10.33 -11.95
C PHE A 31 1.61 -10.34 -13.45
N PRO A 32 0.48 -10.91 -13.89
CA PRO A 32 0.16 -10.89 -15.29
C PRO A 32 -0.03 -9.42 -15.67
N SER A 33 0.89 -8.89 -16.49
CA SER A 33 0.53 -7.84 -17.43
C SER A 33 -0.73 -8.34 -18.13
N THR A 34 -1.84 -7.63 -17.98
CA THR A 34 -3.15 -8.05 -18.43
C THR A 34 -3.20 -8.08 -19.96
N GLN A 35 -2.62 -9.11 -20.56
CA GLN A 35 -2.69 -9.42 -21.98
C GLN A 35 -3.41 -10.76 -22.14
N LEU A 36 -4.60 -10.84 -21.54
CA LEU A 36 -5.59 -11.88 -21.79
C LEU A 36 -6.96 -11.24 -21.99
N ARG A 37 -7.16 -10.62 -23.15
CA ARG A 37 -8.48 -10.40 -23.74
C ARG A 37 -8.39 -10.64 -25.23
N SER A 38 -9.07 -11.66 -25.74
CA SER A 38 -9.70 -11.53 -27.07
C SER A 38 -10.73 -12.61 -27.40
N ARG A 39 -10.52 -13.91 -27.15
CA ARG A 39 -11.37 -14.91 -27.86
C ARG A 39 -12.85 -14.99 -27.45
N SER A 40 -13.21 -14.80 -26.17
CA SER A 40 -14.62 -14.93 -25.73
C SER A 40 -15.41 -13.62 -25.75
N ILE A 41 -14.72 -12.47 -25.89
CA ILE A 41 -15.32 -11.13 -25.88
C ILE A 41 -15.79 -10.76 -27.30
N ASP A 42 -15.04 -11.17 -28.34
CA ASP A 42 -15.34 -10.87 -29.75
C ASP A 42 -16.68 -11.46 -30.23
N LEU A 43 -17.03 -12.67 -29.78
CA LEU A 43 -18.29 -13.32 -30.16
C LEU A 43 -19.51 -12.58 -29.60
N LYS A 44 -19.46 -12.12 -28.34
CA LYS A 44 -20.54 -11.34 -27.73
C LYS A 44 -20.60 -9.92 -28.30
N PHE A 45 -19.46 -9.32 -28.66
CA PHE A 45 -19.43 -7.99 -29.27
C PHE A 45 -20.10 -7.98 -30.65
N ARG A 46 -19.95 -9.06 -31.44
CA ARG A 46 -20.60 -9.23 -32.75
C ARG A 46 -22.13 -9.31 -32.69
N SER A 47 -22.69 -9.82 -31.59
CA SER A 47 -24.14 -9.98 -31.37
C SER A 47 -24.84 -8.74 -30.77
N MET A 48 -24.08 -7.70 -30.39
CA MET A 48 -24.63 -6.51 -29.71
C MET A 48 -25.08 -5.45 -30.71
N ASN A 49 -26.22 -4.81 -30.44
CA ASN A 49 -26.68 -3.66 -31.23
C ASN A 49 -25.80 -2.42 -30.97
N ASN A 50 -25.85 -1.43 -31.87
CA ASN A 50 -24.99 -0.24 -31.81
C ASN A 50 -25.10 0.54 -30.50
N HIS A 51 -26.28 0.58 -29.89
CA HIS A 51 -26.49 1.23 -28.59
C HIS A 51 -25.77 0.48 -27.46
N GLN A 52 -25.92 -0.84 -27.38
CA GLN A 52 -25.23 -1.67 -26.39
C GLN A 52 -23.71 -1.62 -26.55
N ARG A 53 -23.20 -1.57 -27.80
CA ARG A 53 -21.77 -1.36 -28.05
C ARG A 53 -21.30 0.00 -27.54
N ALA A 54 -22.01 1.08 -27.87
CA ALA A 54 -21.66 2.44 -27.43
C ALA A 54 -21.66 2.56 -25.89
N VAL A 55 -22.64 1.97 -25.20
CA VAL A 55 -22.71 1.96 -23.72
C VAL A 55 -21.53 1.20 -23.12
N LYS A 56 -21.15 0.04 -23.69
CA LYS A 56 -20.05 -0.79 -23.20
C LYS A 56 -18.67 -0.19 -23.51
N ILE A 57 -18.52 0.46 -24.66
CA ILE A 57 -17.33 1.27 -25.02
C ILE A 57 -17.21 2.45 -24.06
N SER A 58 -18.30 3.19 -23.83
CA SER A 58 -18.34 4.33 -22.91
C SER A 58 -18.07 3.91 -21.46
N ALA A 59 -18.52 2.72 -21.03
CA ALA A 59 -18.20 2.16 -19.71
C ALA A 59 -16.73 1.70 -19.60
N THR A 60 -16.15 1.18 -20.68
CA THR A 60 -14.73 0.78 -20.72
C THR A 60 -13.82 2.01 -20.67
N ILE A 61 -14.14 3.05 -21.45
CA ILE A 61 -13.44 4.35 -21.44
C ILE A 61 -13.57 5.05 -20.08
N ARG A 62 -14.73 5.00 -19.43
CA ARG A 62 -14.90 5.51 -18.05
C ARG A 62 -14.04 4.77 -17.03
N ASN A 63 -13.81 3.47 -17.23
CA ASN A 63 -13.05 2.64 -16.30
C ASN A 63 -11.54 2.88 -16.40
N GLU A 64 -11.04 3.17 -17.61
CA GLU A 64 -9.64 3.59 -17.83
C GLU A 64 -9.36 4.96 -17.20
N GLN A 65 -10.35 5.85 -17.15
CA GLN A 65 -10.27 7.18 -16.50
C GLN A 65 -10.38 7.13 -14.96
N ALA A 66 -10.81 6.00 -14.39
CA ALA A 66 -11.05 5.79 -12.96
C ALA A 66 -9.85 5.16 -12.21
N GLY A 67 -8.84 4.68 -12.93
CA GLY A 67 -7.63 4.09 -12.35
C GLY A 67 -6.61 5.11 -11.85
N PHE A 68 -5.44 4.61 -11.45
CA PHE A 68 -4.26 5.42 -11.16
C PHE A 68 -3.79 6.16 -12.42
N ARG A 69 -3.39 7.41 -12.24
CA ARG A 69 -2.84 8.30 -13.26
C ARG A 69 -1.35 8.52 -13.00
N GLU A 70 -0.62 8.92 -14.03
CA GLU A 70 0.83 9.15 -13.97
C GLU A 70 1.23 10.16 -12.89
N HIS A 71 0.41 11.19 -12.67
CA HIS A 71 0.63 12.25 -11.69
C HIS A 71 -0.26 12.11 -10.44
N ASP A 72 -0.68 10.89 -10.08
CA ASP A 72 -1.31 10.68 -8.77
C ASP A 72 -0.22 10.59 -7.69
N GLY A 73 -0.40 11.35 -6.61
CA GLY A 73 0.33 11.18 -5.36
C GLY A 73 -0.43 10.22 -4.43
N VAL A 74 0.27 9.27 -3.81
CA VAL A 74 -0.32 8.36 -2.83
C VAL A 74 0.23 8.67 -1.45
N ILE A 75 -0.63 8.90 -0.47
CA ILE A 75 -0.23 9.01 0.94
C ILE A 75 -0.72 7.77 1.67
N ILE A 76 0.19 7.00 2.26
CA ILE A 76 -0.16 5.85 3.10
C ILE A 76 -0.11 6.31 4.56
N VAL A 77 -1.24 6.22 5.26
CA VAL A 77 -1.41 6.84 6.58
C VAL A 77 -1.65 5.80 7.67
N ASP A 78 -0.88 5.85 8.77
CA ASP A 78 -1.23 5.14 10.00
C ASP A 78 -1.49 6.11 11.18
N HIS A 79 -1.63 5.60 12.41
CA HIS A 79 -1.81 6.45 13.60
C HIS A 79 -0.54 7.21 14.00
N GLY A 80 0.62 6.68 13.63
CA GLY A 80 1.89 6.94 14.28
C GLY A 80 2.01 6.19 15.61
N SER A 81 3.22 6.18 16.14
CA SER A 81 3.56 5.57 17.41
C SER A 81 4.60 6.41 18.13
N ARG A 82 4.56 6.40 19.45
CA ARG A 82 5.65 6.95 20.28
C ARG A 82 6.93 6.11 20.20
N ARG A 83 6.83 4.86 19.73
CA ARG A 83 7.96 3.95 19.53
C ARG A 83 8.45 4.10 18.10
N GLN A 84 9.68 4.59 17.93
CA GLN A 84 10.25 4.84 16.62
C GLN A 84 10.31 3.57 15.77
N GLU A 85 10.55 2.40 16.38
CA GLU A 85 10.60 1.14 15.66
C GLU A 85 9.27 0.80 14.97
N SER A 86 8.15 1.21 15.56
CA SER A 86 6.82 1.03 14.96
C SER A 86 6.63 1.94 13.74
N ASN A 87 7.07 3.19 13.81
CA ASN A 87 6.97 4.13 12.68
C ASN A 87 7.82 3.65 11.50
N CYS A 88 9.01 3.09 11.77
CA CYS A 88 9.89 2.52 10.76
C CYS A 88 9.25 1.38 9.94
N MET A 89 8.23 0.71 10.48
CA MET A 89 7.51 -0.34 9.73
C MET A 89 6.69 0.26 8.58
N LEU A 90 6.10 1.45 8.78
CA LEU A 90 5.38 2.15 7.72
C LEU A 90 6.36 2.64 6.66
N ASP A 91 7.53 3.17 7.04
CA ASP A 91 8.60 3.54 6.11
C ASP A 91 8.98 2.36 5.20
N ALA A 92 9.26 1.20 5.81
CA ALA A 92 9.61 -0.01 5.08
C ALA A 92 8.47 -0.48 4.15
N PHE A 93 7.21 -0.35 4.60
CA PHE A 93 6.05 -0.69 3.79
C PHE A 93 5.89 0.25 2.58
N VAL A 94 6.04 1.56 2.77
CA VAL A 94 5.98 2.55 1.68
C VAL A 94 7.10 2.32 0.66
N ASP A 95 8.31 2.03 1.11
CA ASP A 95 9.42 1.65 0.23
C ASP A 95 9.12 0.39 -0.58
N MET A 96 8.53 -0.63 0.07
CA MET A 96 8.08 -1.84 -0.61
C MET A 96 6.97 -1.55 -1.61
N TYR A 97 6.00 -0.71 -1.24
CA TYR A 97 4.88 -0.32 -2.09
C TYR A 97 5.37 0.41 -3.35
N LYS A 98 6.26 1.41 -3.19
CA LYS A 98 6.93 2.12 -4.30
C LYS A 98 7.59 1.14 -5.26
N LYS A 99 8.43 0.25 -4.75
CA LYS A 99 9.18 -0.73 -5.56
C LYS A 99 8.29 -1.71 -6.30
N ARG A 100 7.20 -2.17 -5.68
CA ARG A 100 6.30 -3.17 -6.27
C ARG A 100 5.32 -2.58 -7.29
N THR A 101 4.88 -1.34 -7.08
CA THR A 101 3.85 -0.71 -7.92
C THR A 101 4.42 0.18 -9.01
N GLY A 102 5.61 0.74 -8.80
CA GLY A 102 6.21 1.72 -9.71
C GLY A 102 5.56 3.11 -9.65
N HIS A 103 4.66 3.38 -8.69
CA HIS A 103 4.08 4.70 -8.52
C HIS A 103 5.17 5.73 -8.18
N PRO A 104 5.24 6.85 -8.92
CA PRO A 104 6.36 7.79 -8.80
C PRO A 104 6.30 8.63 -7.53
N ILE A 105 5.09 9.00 -7.07
CA ILE A 105 4.87 9.88 -5.92
C ILE A 105 4.12 9.09 -4.86
N VAL A 106 4.84 8.64 -3.83
CA VAL A 106 4.25 7.95 -2.68
C VAL A 106 4.87 8.51 -1.41
N GLU A 107 4.07 8.98 -0.49
CA GLU A 107 4.51 9.49 0.80
C GLU A 107 3.86 8.67 1.92
N LEU A 108 4.49 8.66 3.08
CA LEU A 108 3.85 8.18 4.30
C LEU A 108 3.34 9.36 5.11
N ALA A 109 2.39 9.12 5.99
CA ALA A 109 2.03 10.06 7.04
C ALA A 109 1.56 9.34 8.28
N HIS A 110 1.66 10.04 9.40
CA HIS A 110 1.15 9.65 10.70
C HIS A 110 0.07 10.65 11.12
N MET A 111 -1.00 10.13 11.70
CA MET A 111 -2.16 10.95 12.02
C MET A 111 -1.95 11.83 13.26
N GLU A 112 -1.30 11.32 14.32
CA GLU A 112 -1.24 12.02 15.60
C GLU A 112 0.07 11.86 16.38
N LEU A 113 0.75 10.71 16.31
CA LEU A 113 1.81 10.38 17.26
C LEU A 113 3.24 10.52 16.70
N ALA A 114 3.38 10.81 15.41
CA ALA A 114 4.67 10.89 14.74
C ALA A 114 4.61 11.86 13.55
N GLN A 115 5.77 12.08 12.93
CA GLN A 115 5.94 12.90 11.72
C GLN A 115 6.49 12.04 10.59
N PRO A 116 6.16 12.30 9.32
CA PRO A 116 5.34 13.41 8.77
C PRO A 116 3.85 13.37 9.15
N THR A 117 3.24 14.54 9.29
CA THR A 117 1.77 14.71 9.31
C THR A 117 1.15 14.47 7.93
N ILE A 118 -0.17 14.26 7.89
CA ILE A 118 -0.93 14.20 6.63
C ILE A 118 -0.73 15.47 5.79
N LYS A 119 -0.63 16.63 6.45
CA LYS A 119 -0.40 17.92 5.78
C LYS A 119 0.96 17.93 5.08
N GLU A 120 2.04 17.60 5.78
CA GLU A 120 3.39 17.62 5.20
C GLU A 120 3.54 16.61 4.07
N ALA A 121 2.91 15.44 4.18
CA ALA A 121 2.89 14.45 3.11
C ALA A 121 2.08 14.93 1.89
N PHE A 122 0.98 15.65 2.11
CA PHE A 122 0.20 16.28 1.04
C PHE A 122 1.03 17.35 0.32
N ASP A 123 1.65 18.26 1.08
CA ASP A 123 2.54 19.29 0.56
C ASP A 123 3.69 18.66 -0.26
N SER A 124 4.30 17.58 0.25
CA SER A 124 5.34 16.80 -0.43
C SER A 124 4.85 16.23 -1.76
N CYS A 125 3.66 15.61 -1.79
CA CYS A 125 3.06 15.08 -3.01
C CYS A 125 2.85 16.19 -4.06
N VAL A 126 2.28 17.33 -3.67
CA VAL A 126 2.03 18.45 -4.61
C VAL A 126 3.35 19.05 -5.11
N ASN A 127 4.35 19.23 -4.24
CA ASN A 127 5.67 19.71 -4.63
C ASN A 127 6.41 18.77 -5.61
N GLN A 128 6.10 17.48 -5.56
CA GLN A 128 6.60 16.49 -6.53
C GLN A 128 5.80 16.47 -7.85
N GLY A 129 4.75 17.30 -7.98
CA GLY A 129 3.95 17.44 -9.19
C GLY A 129 2.67 16.60 -9.21
N ALA A 130 2.17 16.16 -8.05
CA ALA A 130 0.90 15.44 -7.99
C ALA A 130 -0.28 16.31 -8.46
N ALA A 131 -1.02 15.84 -9.46
CA ALA A 131 -2.24 16.45 -9.98
C ALA A 131 -3.51 15.96 -9.25
N ARG A 132 -3.39 14.91 -8.43
CA ARG A 132 -4.42 14.38 -7.53
C ARG A 132 -3.75 13.64 -6.38
N VAL A 133 -4.30 13.74 -5.17
CA VAL A 133 -3.76 13.03 -3.98
C VAL A 133 -4.72 11.93 -3.51
N ILE A 134 -4.20 10.73 -3.31
CA ILE A 134 -4.94 9.55 -2.85
C ILE A 134 -4.43 9.20 -1.45
N ILE A 135 -5.26 9.40 -0.43
CA ILE A 135 -4.94 9.13 0.96
C ILE A 135 -5.48 7.75 1.34
N SER A 136 -4.59 6.80 1.60
CA SER A 136 -4.90 5.41 1.90
C SER A 136 -4.59 5.05 3.34
N PRO A 137 -5.60 4.82 4.19
CA PRO A 137 -5.39 4.40 5.57
C PRO A 137 -4.83 2.97 5.66
N TYR A 138 -3.72 2.80 6.37
CA TYR A 138 -3.08 1.52 6.69
C TYR A 138 -3.68 0.92 7.98
N PHE A 139 -5.01 0.73 7.98
CA PHE A 139 -5.78 0.20 9.12
C PHE A 139 -6.47 -1.12 8.78
N LEU A 140 -6.52 -2.05 9.73
CA LEU A 140 -7.20 -3.34 9.56
C LEU A 140 -8.74 -3.24 9.69
N SER A 141 -9.25 -2.20 10.33
CA SER A 141 -10.69 -2.04 10.60
C SER A 141 -11.16 -0.62 10.35
N PRO A 142 -12.41 -0.43 9.87
CA PRO A 142 -13.02 0.89 9.81
C PRO A 142 -13.32 1.39 11.24
N GLY A 143 -12.94 2.63 11.52
CA GLY A 143 -13.14 3.26 12.82
C GLY A 143 -13.39 4.76 12.72
N ARG A 144 -13.47 5.46 13.86
CA ARG A 144 -13.65 6.92 13.92
C ARG A 144 -12.61 7.65 13.08
N HIS A 145 -11.35 7.23 13.18
CA HIS A 145 -10.22 7.82 12.49
C HIS A 145 -10.37 7.83 10.96
N TRP A 146 -10.84 6.72 10.40
CA TRP A 146 -11.14 6.67 8.96
C TRP A 146 -12.38 7.49 8.59
N LYS A 147 -13.44 7.46 9.41
CA LYS A 147 -14.71 8.12 9.10
C LYS A 147 -14.68 9.64 9.24
N GLN A 148 -13.84 10.18 10.11
CA GLN A 148 -13.89 11.57 10.54
C GLN A 148 -12.52 12.24 10.49
N ASP A 149 -11.52 11.68 11.18
CA ASP A 149 -10.27 12.39 11.44
C ASP A 149 -9.40 12.54 10.18
N ILE A 150 -9.15 11.45 9.44
CA ILE A 150 -8.37 11.50 8.18
C ILE A 150 -9.05 12.41 7.14
N PRO A 151 -10.36 12.30 6.86
CA PRO A 151 -11.05 13.25 5.97
C PRO A 151 -10.90 14.71 6.41
N SER A 152 -11.02 14.99 7.71
CA SER A 152 -10.88 16.35 8.26
C SER A 152 -9.46 16.89 8.07
N LEU A 153 -8.43 16.10 8.39
CA LEU A 153 -7.04 16.47 8.23
C LEU A 153 -6.65 16.65 6.75
N ALA A 154 -7.12 15.76 5.87
CA ALA A 154 -6.90 15.89 4.43
C ALA A 154 -7.59 17.14 3.86
N ALA A 155 -8.80 17.45 4.32
CA ALA A 155 -9.52 18.66 3.91
C ALA A 155 -8.78 19.93 4.36
N GLU A 156 -8.20 19.95 5.55
CA GLU A 156 -7.40 21.07 6.03
C GLU A 156 -6.15 21.25 5.17
N ALA A 157 -5.40 20.17 4.92
CA ALA A 157 -4.20 20.20 4.08
C ALA A 157 -4.51 20.71 2.65
N ALA A 158 -5.61 20.25 2.06
CA ALA A 158 -6.01 20.62 0.71
C ALA A 158 -6.37 22.11 0.54
N LYS A 159 -6.67 22.86 1.62
CA LYS A 159 -6.94 24.31 1.53
C LYS A 159 -5.75 25.10 1.02
N GLU A 160 -4.53 24.61 1.26
CA GLU A 160 -3.29 25.25 0.80
C GLU A 160 -2.95 24.94 -0.66
N HIS A 161 -3.63 23.96 -1.28
CA HIS A 161 -3.38 23.49 -2.65
C HIS A 161 -4.64 23.57 -3.51
N PRO A 162 -5.20 24.77 -3.74
CA PRO A 162 -6.41 24.92 -4.54
C PRO A 162 -6.19 24.37 -5.96
N GLY A 163 -7.09 23.49 -6.40
CA GLY A 163 -7.02 22.85 -7.72
C GLY A 163 -6.42 21.44 -7.74
N VAL A 164 -5.88 20.95 -6.62
CA VAL A 164 -5.45 19.55 -6.48
C VAL A 164 -6.57 18.73 -5.83
N PRO A 165 -7.36 17.95 -6.59
CA PRO A 165 -8.38 17.08 -6.01
C PRO A 165 -7.74 15.99 -5.15
N TYR A 166 -8.48 15.51 -4.15
CA TYR A 166 -8.04 14.40 -3.32
C TYR A 166 -9.18 13.42 -3.00
N ILE A 167 -8.81 12.21 -2.58
CA ILE A 167 -9.73 11.17 -2.11
C ILE A 167 -9.13 10.44 -0.91
N VAL A 168 -9.96 10.10 0.07
CA VAL A 168 -9.62 9.15 1.13
C VAL A 168 -10.21 7.79 0.77
N THR A 169 -9.37 6.75 0.67
CA THR A 169 -9.83 5.41 0.31
C THR A 169 -10.43 4.67 1.50
N ALA A 170 -11.00 3.49 1.25
CA ALA A 170 -11.27 2.54 2.32
C ALA A 170 -9.94 2.10 2.99
N PRO A 171 -9.96 1.77 4.29
CA PRO A 171 -8.85 1.08 4.94
C PRO A 171 -8.72 -0.35 4.40
N LEU A 172 -7.67 -1.09 4.80
CA LEU A 172 -7.45 -2.48 4.36
C LEU A 172 -8.68 -3.36 4.62
N GLY A 173 -9.24 -3.27 5.83
CA GLY A 173 -10.50 -3.94 6.16
C GLY A 173 -10.51 -5.44 5.91
N LEU A 174 -11.71 -5.98 5.67
CA LEU A 174 -11.91 -7.36 5.24
C LEU A 174 -11.65 -7.48 3.73
N HIS A 175 -10.39 -7.73 3.39
CA HIS A 175 -9.97 -7.99 2.02
C HIS A 175 -9.49 -9.44 1.87
N GLU A 176 -9.88 -10.13 0.80
CA GLU A 176 -9.58 -11.57 0.61
C GLU A 176 -8.07 -11.86 0.68
N LEU A 177 -7.24 -10.97 0.15
CA LEU A 177 -5.76 -11.08 0.25
C LEU A 177 -5.23 -11.07 1.69
N MET A 178 -5.97 -10.54 2.67
CA MET A 178 -5.57 -10.61 4.08
C MET A 178 -5.54 -12.06 4.58
N VAL A 179 -6.41 -12.92 4.05
CA VAL A 179 -6.40 -14.36 4.36
C VAL A 179 -5.07 -14.97 3.95
N ASN A 180 -4.57 -14.62 2.75
CA ASN A 180 -3.29 -15.12 2.26
C ASN A 180 -2.11 -14.64 3.11
N VAL A 181 -2.13 -13.37 3.54
CA VAL A 181 -1.07 -12.81 4.41
C VAL A 181 -1.04 -13.52 5.76
N ILE A 182 -2.20 -13.76 6.36
CA ILE A 182 -2.33 -14.46 7.64
C ILE A 182 -1.85 -15.91 7.51
N GLU A 183 -2.33 -16.63 6.48
CA GLU A 183 -1.98 -18.02 6.22
C GLU A 183 -0.48 -18.19 5.96
N ASP A 184 0.12 -17.30 5.16
CA ASP A 184 1.57 -17.27 4.88
C ASP A 184 2.36 -17.08 6.18
N ARG A 185 1.93 -16.14 7.03
CA ARG A 185 2.59 -15.90 8.31
C ARG A 185 2.47 -17.09 9.27
N ILE A 186 1.29 -17.72 9.35
CA ILE A 186 1.07 -18.92 10.18
C ILE A 186 1.99 -20.04 9.71
N LYS A 187 2.02 -20.34 8.42
CA LYS A 187 2.87 -21.38 7.85
C LYS A 187 4.34 -21.15 8.14
N TYR A 188 4.81 -19.91 7.98
CA TYR A 188 6.20 -19.55 8.29
C TYR A 188 6.50 -19.79 9.78
N CYS A 189 5.62 -19.32 10.68
CA CYS A 189 5.81 -19.50 12.12
C CYS A 189 5.79 -20.99 12.53
N LEU A 190 4.90 -21.81 11.95
CA LEU A 190 4.86 -23.25 12.21
C LEU A 190 6.12 -23.96 11.70
N SER A 191 6.61 -23.60 10.52
CA SER A 191 7.89 -24.10 9.99
C SER A 191 9.07 -23.72 10.89
N HIS A 192 9.07 -22.51 11.45
CA HIS A 192 10.08 -22.10 12.43
C HIS A 192 10.01 -22.95 13.70
N VAL A 193 8.82 -23.15 14.26
CA VAL A 193 8.62 -23.98 15.47
C VAL A 193 9.01 -25.44 15.24
N ALA A 194 8.85 -25.95 14.02
CA ALA A 194 9.31 -27.29 13.64
C ALA A 194 10.84 -27.40 13.47
N GLY A 195 11.57 -26.28 13.44
CA GLY A 195 13.01 -26.23 13.24
C GLY A 195 13.46 -26.09 11.78
N ASP A 196 12.53 -25.93 10.84
CA ASP A 196 12.80 -25.90 9.41
C ASP A 196 13.10 -24.48 8.87
N SER A 197 12.74 -23.44 9.63
CA SER A 197 12.94 -22.02 9.27
C SER A 197 13.53 -21.21 10.42
N ALA A 198 14.26 -20.13 10.09
CA ALA A 198 14.69 -19.14 11.08
C ALA A 198 13.51 -18.30 11.60
N GLU A 199 13.69 -17.60 12.74
CA GLU A 199 12.69 -16.66 13.27
C GLU A 199 12.31 -15.61 12.20
N CYS A 200 11.01 -15.32 12.06
CA CYS A 200 10.58 -14.26 11.16
C CYS A 200 10.95 -12.89 11.72
N GLU A 201 11.02 -11.88 10.85
CA GLU A 201 11.40 -10.50 11.23
C GLU A 201 10.56 -9.90 12.37
N MET A 202 9.31 -10.35 12.55
CA MET A 202 8.42 -9.86 13.61
C MET A 202 8.58 -10.62 14.93
N CYS A 203 9.11 -11.85 14.90
CA CYS A 203 9.31 -12.67 16.07
C CYS A 203 10.75 -12.63 16.58
N SER A 204 11.69 -12.21 15.73
CA SER A 204 13.12 -12.17 15.99
C SER A 204 13.43 -11.52 17.35
N GLY A 205 14.00 -12.29 18.27
CA GLY A 205 14.42 -11.81 19.60
C GLY A 205 13.28 -11.55 20.59
N THR A 206 12.04 -11.88 20.24
CA THR A 206 10.88 -11.74 21.15
C THR A 206 10.60 -12.99 21.98
N GLY A 207 11.08 -14.16 21.53
CA GLY A 207 10.75 -15.47 22.12
C GLY A 207 9.26 -15.85 21.98
N GLN A 208 8.47 -15.13 21.18
CA GLN A 208 7.02 -15.33 21.11
C GLN A 208 6.59 -16.49 20.20
N CYS A 209 7.39 -16.82 19.19
CA CYS A 209 7.08 -17.87 18.22
C CYS A 209 7.57 -19.24 18.69
N GLN A 210 6.95 -19.78 19.75
CA GLN A 210 7.36 -21.03 20.36
C GLN A 210 6.14 -21.91 20.68
N GLN A 211 6.31 -23.23 20.56
CA GLN A 211 5.34 -24.19 21.06
C GLN A 211 5.29 -24.08 22.59
N ARG A 212 4.09 -23.91 23.16
CA ARG A 212 3.87 -23.91 24.62
C ARG A 212 2.98 -25.09 24.98
N ALA A 213 3.43 -25.94 25.88
CA ALA A 213 2.57 -26.94 26.50
C ALA A 213 1.68 -26.26 27.54
N THR A 214 0.41 -26.67 27.60
CA THR A 214 -0.56 -26.23 28.63
C THR A 214 -0.46 -27.10 29.87
#